data_AF-A0A385BLX5-F1
#
_entry.id   AF-A0A385BLX5-F1
#
_cell.length_a   1.000
_cell.length_b   1.000
_cell.length_c   1.000
_cell.angle_alpha   90.00
_cell.angle_beta   90.00
_cell.angle_gamma   90.00
#
_symmetry.space_group_name_H-M   'P 1'
#
loop_
_entity.id
_entity.type
_entity.pdbx_description
1 polymer ?
#
loop_
_entity_poly.entity_id
_entity_poly.type
_entity_poly.pdbx_seq_one_letter_code
_entity_poly.pdbx_strand_id
1 'polypeptide(L)'
;MKKYLFVWLLGIFINCTNQQKSNVVHSKENEKENTLNIKDSLFFNDEDKIVGVSHFENNIQEGFSLILDEKTNIPKYLVQYTHGKRDKIIIAFDNDGKMKSFRSSDIHNDSQSMKFHKNGVIKEIGNTIKGKANGICYYFDEEGKQISKVLYDNGNIVK
;
A
#
# COMPACT_ATOMS: atom_id res chain seq x y z
N MET A 1 -28.10 -51.37 36.08
CA MET A 1 -27.21 -52.54 35.85
C MET A 1 -27.06 -52.75 34.34
N LYS A 2 -25.82 -52.71 33.84
CA LYS A 2 -25.34 -53.25 32.53
C LYS A 2 -25.92 -52.57 31.26
N LYS A 3 -25.15 -52.07 30.28
CA LYS A 3 -23.87 -52.50 29.69
C LYS A 3 -23.08 -51.32 29.10
N TYR A 4 -21.77 -51.37 29.28
CA TYR A 4 -20.74 -50.67 28.50
C TYR A 4 -20.70 -51.23 27.06
N LEU A 5 -20.37 -50.39 26.07
CA LEU A 5 -19.66 -50.83 24.88
C LEU A 5 -18.50 -49.88 24.59
N PHE A 6 -17.34 -50.50 24.38
CA PHE A 6 -15.99 -49.96 24.33
C PHE A 6 -15.60 -49.69 22.86
N VAL A 7 -15.01 -48.51 22.62
CA VAL A 7 -13.77 -48.23 21.84
C VAL A 7 -13.67 -48.72 20.38
N TRP A 8 -13.27 -47.83 19.46
CA TRP A 8 -11.98 -47.94 18.74
C TRP A 8 -11.52 -46.57 18.19
N LEU A 9 -10.25 -46.28 18.46
CA LEU A 9 -9.46 -45.16 17.95
C LEU A 9 -9.32 -45.24 16.42
N LEU A 10 -9.27 -44.09 15.76
CA LEU A 10 -8.23 -43.85 14.76
C LEU A 10 -7.78 -42.39 14.85
N GLY A 11 -6.57 -42.20 15.35
CA GLY A 11 -5.87 -40.92 15.25
C GLY A 11 -5.36 -40.72 13.83
N ILE A 12 -5.53 -39.51 13.31
CA ILE A 12 -4.70 -38.99 12.22
C ILE A 12 -4.26 -37.59 12.65
N PHE A 13 -3.00 -37.52 13.05
CA PHE A 13 -2.27 -36.28 13.25
C PHE A 13 -1.83 -35.70 11.89
N ILE A 14 -1.95 -34.38 11.78
CA ILE A 14 -1.14 -33.43 10.99
C ILE A 14 -1.32 -33.45 9.46
N ASN A 15 -1.99 -32.41 8.96
CA ASN A 15 -1.33 -31.43 8.10
C ASN A 15 -2.00 -30.06 8.31
N CYS A 16 -1.51 -29.32 9.31
CA CYS A 16 -1.74 -27.90 9.42
C CYS A 16 -0.84 -27.21 8.40
N THR A 17 -1.30 -27.09 7.16
CA THR A 17 -0.66 -26.20 6.20
C THR A 17 -1.04 -24.79 6.57
N ASN A 18 -0.04 -24.10 7.10
CA ASN A 18 0.02 -22.68 7.39
C ASN A 18 -0.48 -21.85 6.18
N GLN A 19 -1.75 -21.45 6.22
CA GLN A 19 -2.30 -20.45 5.32
C GLN A 19 -2.35 -19.16 6.13
N GLN A 20 -1.52 -18.18 5.75
CA GLN A 20 -1.45 -16.85 6.35
C GLN A 20 -2.85 -16.32 6.65
N LYS A 21 -3.19 -16.23 7.94
CA LYS A 21 -4.37 -15.52 8.41
C LYS A 21 -4.12 -14.02 8.24
N SER A 22 -4.43 -13.46 7.07
CA SER A 22 -4.90 -12.08 7.05
C SER A 22 -6.35 -12.11 7.52
N ASN A 23 -6.59 -11.77 8.78
CA ASN A 23 -7.95 -11.66 9.32
C ASN A 23 -8.61 -10.41 8.71
N VAL A 24 -9.24 -10.57 7.55
CA VAL A 24 -10.05 -9.52 6.91
C VAL A 24 -11.41 -9.51 7.59
N VAL A 25 -11.69 -8.49 8.40
CA VAL A 25 -13.04 -8.31 8.98
C VAL A 25 -13.90 -7.55 7.98
N HIS A 26 -15.04 -8.15 7.64
CA HIS A 26 -16.00 -7.65 6.68
C HIS A 26 -17.06 -6.78 7.38
N SER A 27 -17.09 -5.47 7.12
CA SER A 27 -18.16 -4.62 7.66
C SER A 27 -19.34 -4.52 6.69
N LYS A 28 -20.45 -5.15 7.11
CA LYS A 28 -21.88 -5.03 6.74
C LYS A 28 -22.29 -5.14 5.26
N GLU A 29 -22.87 -6.32 4.97
CA GLU A 29 -23.72 -6.63 3.83
C GLU A 29 -24.94 -5.69 3.78
N ASN A 30 -25.12 -5.00 2.65
CA ASN A 30 -26.44 -4.60 2.19
C ASN A 30 -26.80 -5.50 1.01
N GLU A 31 -27.55 -6.56 1.29
CA GLU A 31 -28.15 -7.40 0.27
C GLU A 31 -29.07 -6.58 -0.63
N LYS A 32 -28.75 -6.52 -1.93
CA LYS A 32 -29.73 -6.63 -3.02
C LYS A 32 -29.02 -6.97 -4.34
N GLU A 33 -29.62 -7.93 -5.03
CA GLU A 33 -29.15 -8.56 -6.27
C GLU A 33 -28.67 -7.56 -7.34
N ASN A 34 -27.59 -7.98 -8.03
CA ASN A 34 -26.98 -7.34 -9.20
C ASN A 34 -26.26 -5.99 -8.99
N THR A 35 -25.85 -5.69 -7.74
CA THR A 35 -24.89 -4.63 -7.44
C THR A 35 -23.47 -5.19 -7.45
N LEU A 36 -22.55 -4.51 -8.14
CA LEU A 36 -21.10 -4.68 -8.00
C LEU A 36 -20.76 -4.91 -6.52
N ASN A 37 -20.01 -5.97 -6.17
CA ASN A 37 -19.69 -6.28 -4.78
C ASN A 37 -18.64 -5.27 -4.28
N ILE A 38 -19.10 -4.11 -3.82
CA ILE A 38 -18.27 -2.99 -3.34
C ILE A 38 -18.11 -3.12 -1.82
N LYS A 39 -16.87 -3.04 -1.33
CA LYS A 39 -16.56 -3.31 0.08
C LYS A 39 -15.31 -2.58 0.56
N ASP A 40 -15.45 -1.86 1.66
CA ASP A 40 -14.30 -1.40 2.45
C ASP A 40 -13.90 -2.49 3.46
N SER A 41 -12.60 -2.76 3.58
CA SER A 41 -12.06 -3.79 4.45
C SER A 41 -10.95 -3.24 5.34
N LEU A 42 -11.03 -3.55 6.64
CA LEU A 42 -10.00 -3.27 7.62
C LEU A 42 -9.01 -4.43 7.68
N PHE A 43 -7.73 -4.11 7.76
CA PHE A 43 -6.65 -5.08 7.95
C PHE A 43 -6.14 -5.02 9.38
N PHE A 44 -5.91 -6.18 9.97
CA PHE A 44 -5.42 -6.33 11.33
C PHE A 44 -4.09 -7.10 11.34
N ASN A 45 -3.21 -6.78 12.28
CA ASN A 45 -2.03 -7.61 12.56
C ASN A 45 -2.35 -8.73 13.56
N ASP A 46 -1.33 -9.49 13.96
CA ASP A 46 -1.47 -10.63 14.90
C ASP A 46 -1.91 -10.22 16.32
N GLU A 47 -1.85 -8.93 16.65
CA GLU A 47 -2.32 -8.35 17.92
C GLU A 47 -3.72 -7.73 17.81
N ASP A 48 -4.47 -8.01 16.74
CA ASP A 48 -5.79 -7.44 16.43
C ASP A 48 -5.80 -5.90 16.35
N LYS A 49 -4.65 -5.27 16.04
CA LYS A 49 -4.57 -3.82 15.77
C LYS A 49 -4.79 -3.54 14.30
N ILE A 50 -5.53 -2.47 13.99
CA ILE A 50 -5.76 -2.02 12.61
C ILE A 50 -4.44 -1.54 12.01
N VAL A 51 -4.03 -2.13 10.88
CA VAL A 51 -2.82 -1.78 10.12
C VAL A 51 -3.14 -1.21 8.74
N GLY A 52 -4.42 -1.12 8.38
CA GLY A 52 -4.83 -0.44 7.16
C GLY A 52 -6.31 -0.58 6.83
N VAL A 53 -6.69 0.11 5.76
CA VAL A 53 -8.01 0.02 5.13
C VAL A 53 -7.86 0.06 3.63
N SER A 54 -8.62 -0.78 2.92
CA SER A 54 -8.68 -0.78 1.45
C SER A 54 -10.11 -0.95 0.96
N HIS A 55 -10.34 -0.38 -0.21
CA HIS A 55 -11.56 -0.56 -0.98
C HIS A 55 -11.43 -1.72 -1.97
N PHE A 56 -12.52 -2.46 -2.16
CA PHE A 56 -12.61 -3.60 -3.06
C PHE A 56 -13.88 -3.50 -3.90
N GLU A 57 -13.75 -3.82 -5.18
CA GLU A 57 -14.87 -4.01 -6.11
C GLU A 57 -14.77 -5.43 -6.69
N ASN A 58 -15.83 -6.24 -6.56
CA ASN A 58 -15.86 -7.63 -7.03
C ASN A 58 -14.69 -8.48 -6.50
N ASN A 59 -14.34 -8.31 -5.22
CA ASN A 59 -13.19 -8.93 -4.55
C ASN A 59 -11.81 -8.55 -5.10
N ILE A 60 -11.73 -7.52 -5.95
CA ILE A 60 -10.49 -6.97 -6.48
C ILE A 60 -10.23 -5.64 -5.77
N GLN A 61 -9.01 -5.43 -5.29
CA GLN A 61 -8.64 -4.17 -4.65
C GLN A 61 -8.65 -3.05 -5.69
N GLU A 62 -9.43 -2.01 -5.43
CA GLU A 62 -9.69 -0.92 -6.35
C GLU A 62 -9.73 0.41 -5.59
N GLY A 63 -9.27 1.49 -6.18
CA GLY A 63 -9.25 2.80 -5.52
C GLY A 63 -8.15 2.92 -4.48
N PHE A 64 -8.38 3.72 -3.43
CA PHE A 64 -7.32 4.06 -2.47
C PHE A 64 -7.24 3.08 -1.31
N SER A 65 -6.03 2.92 -0.79
CA SER A 65 -5.73 2.10 0.37
C SER A 65 -4.77 2.84 1.29
N LEU A 66 -5.15 2.94 2.56
CA LEU A 66 -4.34 3.53 3.62
C LEU A 66 -3.65 2.41 4.39
N ILE A 67 -2.32 2.46 4.42
CA ILE A 67 -1.47 1.50 5.12
C ILE A 67 -0.82 2.24 6.28
N LEU A 68 -0.94 1.70 7.50
CA LEU A 68 -0.36 2.26 8.72
C LEU A 68 0.97 1.57 9.06
N ASP A 69 1.85 2.28 9.76
CA ASP A 69 2.99 1.66 10.41
C ASP A 69 2.52 0.89 11.66
N GLU A 70 2.84 -0.39 11.75
CA GLU A 70 2.31 -1.27 12.81
C GLU A 70 2.75 -0.89 14.22
N LYS A 71 3.88 -0.17 14.35
CA LYS A 71 4.43 0.21 15.66
C LYS A 71 3.85 1.53 16.14
N THR A 72 3.70 2.49 15.23
CA THR A 72 3.31 3.86 15.57
C THR A 72 1.85 4.19 15.25
N ASN A 73 1.18 3.36 14.44
CA ASN A 73 -0.14 3.60 13.83
C ASN A 73 -0.21 4.86 12.94
N ILE A 74 0.93 5.44 12.60
CA ILE A 74 1.03 6.60 11.72
C ILE A 74 0.83 6.12 10.28
N PRO A 75 0.11 6.87 9.41
CA PRO A 75 0.05 6.58 7.98
C PRO A 75 1.46 6.32 7.44
N LYS A 76 1.65 5.20 6.77
CA LYS A 76 2.90 4.87 6.09
C LYS A 76 2.77 5.12 4.61
N TYR A 77 1.66 4.67 4.02
CA TYR A 77 1.35 4.89 2.62
C TYR A 77 -0.13 5.16 2.39
N LEU A 78 -0.41 6.00 1.40
CA LEU A 78 -1.69 6.02 0.68
C LEU A 78 -1.41 5.59 -0.76
N VAL A 79 -2.01 4.48 -1.17
CA VAL A 79 -1.72 3.81 -2.45
C VAL A 79 -3.01 3.67 -3.24
N GLN A 80 -2.97 4.01 -4.53
CA GLN A 80 -4.05 3.69 -5.45
C GLN A 80 -3.84 2.31 -6.07
N TYR A 81 -4.92 1.54 -6.12
CA TYR A 81 -5.01 0.26 -6.78
C TYR A 81 -5.97 0.37 -7.96
N THR A 82 -5.55 -0.21 -9.08
CA THR A 82 -6.39 -0.42 -10.27
C THR A 82 -6.29 -1.90 -10.63
N HIS A 83 -7.40 -2.61 -10.67
CA HIS A 83 -7.49 -4.06 -10.92
C HIS A 83 -6.52 -4.87 -10.04
N GLY A 84 -6.44 -4.56 -8.75
CA GLY A 84 -5.60 -5.26 -7.78
C GLY A 84 -4.10 -4.96 -7.88
N LYS A 85 -3.68 -4.10 -8.80
CA LYS A 85 -2.28 -3.67 -8.95
C LYS A 85 -2.12 -2.28 -8.37
N ARG A 86 -1.00 -2.05 -7.67
CA ARG A 86 -0.59 -0.69 -7.26
C ARG A 86 -0.35 0.11 -8.52
N ASP A 87 -1.27 1.01 -8.83
CA ASP A 87 -1.32 1.69 -10.11
C ASP A 87 -1.60 3.16 -9.86
N LYS A 88 -0.82 4.01 -10.54
CA LYS A 88 -0.86 5.47 -10.48
C LYS A 88 -0.27 6.07 -9.22
N ILE A 89 -0.99 6.16 -8.11
CA ILE A 89 -0.62 7.07 -7.01
C ILE A 89 -0.01 6.33 -5.82
N ILE A 90 1.13 6.83 -5.34
CA ILE A 90 1.74 6.43 -4.07
C ILE A 90 2.16 7.70 -3.32
N ILE A 91 1.57 7.91 -2.15
CA ILE A 91 2.03 8.89 -1.16
C ILE A 91 2.68 8.12 -0.02
N ALA A 92 3.89 8.51 0.34
CA ALA A 92 4.57 8.02 1.53
C ALA A 92 4.65 9.12 2.58
N PHE A 93 4.52 8.72 3.84
CA PHE A 93 4.63 9.63 4.97
C PHE A 93 5.88 9.32 5.80
N ASP A 94 6.33 10.28 6.59
CA ASP A 94 7.38 10.09 7.58
C ASP A 94 6.82 9.67 8.96
N ASN A 95 7.71 9.53 9.93
CA ASN A 95 7.36 9.10 11.29
C ASN A 95 6.57 10.15 12.08
N ASP A 96 6.37 11.36 11.54
CA ASP A 96 5.53 12.40 12.13
C ASP A 96 4.19 12.53 11.36
N GLY A 97 3.94 11.64 10.39
CA GLY A 97 2.75 11.66 9.54
C GLY A 97 2.78 12.73 8.45
N LYS A 98 3.93 13.39 8.22
CA LYS A 98 4.07 14.39 7.15
C LYS A 98 4.38 13.71 5.84
N MET A 99 3.95 14.33 4.74
CA MET A 99 4.23 13.81 3.40
C MET A 99 5.74 13.80 3.16
N LYS A 100 6.28 12.60 2.91
CA LYS A 100 7.70 12.36 2.62
C LYS A 100 7.97 12.35 1.12
N SER A 101 7.05 11.74 0.37
CA SER A 101 7.12 11.69 -1.09
C SER A 101 5.76 11.44 -1.71
N PHE A 102 5.60 11.92 -2.93
CA PHE A 102 4.50 11.63 -3.83
C PHE A 102 5.07 11.04 -5.12
N ARG A 103 4.41 10.03 -5.65
CA ARG A 103 4.68 9.48 -6.98
C ARG A 103 3.37 9.25 -7.69
N SER A 104 3.27 9.69 -8.94
CA SER A 104 2.25 9.27 -9.89
C SER A 104 2.92 8.48 -11.02
N SER A 105 2.33 7.37 -11.46
CA SER A 105 2.73 6.66 -12.67
C SER A 105 1.64 6.69 -13.72
N ASP A 106 2.03 6.70 -14.98
CA ASP A 106 1.12 6.45 -16.10
C ASP A 106 1.06 4.96 -16.47
N ILE A 107 0.30 4.65 -17.52
CA ILE A 107 0.12 3.30 -18.05
C ILE A 107 1.42 2.68 -18.61
N HIS A 108 2.46 3.47 -18.83
CA HIS A 108 3.76 3.05 -19.35
C HIS A 108 4.80 2.83 -18.25
N ASN A 109 4.41 2.97 -16.98
CA ASN A 109 5.29 3.02 -15.80
C ASN A 109 6.25 4.20 -15.80
N ASP A 110 5.99 5.21 -16.63
CA ASP A 110 6.66 6.49 -16.49
C ASP A 110 6.04 7.18 -15.30
N SER A 111 6.85 7.85 -14.49
CA SER A 111 6.38 8.41 -13.23
C SER A 111 6.88 9.81 -13.02
N GLN A 112 6.03 10.65 -12.45
CA GLN A 112 6.43 11.91 -11.85
C GLN A 112 6.55 11.69 -10.36
N SER A 113 7.58 12.28 -9.75
CA SER A 113 7.82 12.15 -8.33
C SER A 113 8.22 13.46 -7.69
N MET A 114 7.77 13.62 -6.45
CA MET A 114 8.14 14.72 -5.57
C MET A 114 8.62 14.14 -4.25
N LYS A 115 9.69 14.71 -3.70
CA LYS A 115 10.11 14.45 -2.32
C LYS A 115 10.06 15.74 -1.54
N PHE A 116 9.86 15.63 -0.24
CA PHE A 116 9.72 16.78 0.65
C PHE A 116 10.79 16.76 1.74
N HIS A 117 11.17 17.93 2.19
CA HIS A 117 11.92 18.14 3.42
C HIS A 117 11.01 17.94 4.64
N LYS A 118 11.59 17.83 5.84
CA LYS A 118 10.82 17.62 7.09
C LYS A 118 9.86 18.76 7.43
N ASN A 119 10.12 19.95 6.91
CA ASN A 119 9.26 21.12 7.05
C ASN A 119 8.11 21.16 6.01
N GLY A 120 8.03 20.16 5.13
CA GLY A 120 7.00 20.06 4.08
C GLY A 120 7.34 20.81 2.79
N VAL A 121 8.48 21.51 2.73
CA VAL A 121 8.94 22.17 1.51
C VAL A 121 9.41 21.12 0.50
N ILE A 122 9.16 21.37 -0.79
CA ILE A 122 9.61 20.48 -1.86
C ILE A 122 11.14 20.40 -1.82
N LYS A 123 11.66 19.17 -1.84
CA LYS A 123 13.10 18.88 -1.89
C LYS A 123 13.56 18.54 -3.30
N GLU A 124 12.74 17.79 -4.03
CA GLU A 124 13.09 17.24 -5.33
C GLU A 124 11.83 17.06 -6.17
N ILE A 125 11.89 17.41 -7.45
CA ILE A 125 10.88 17.08 -8.46
C ILE A 125 11.60 16.43 -9.64
N GLY A 126 11.10 15.30 -10.12
CA GLY A 126 11.71 14.62 -11.26
C GLY A 126 10.83 13.52 -11.84
N ASN A 127 11.23 13.04 -13.01
CA ASN A 127 10.52 11.98 -13.73
C ASN A 127 11.38 10.72 -13.82
N THR A 128 10.72 9.58 -13.93
CA THR A 128 11.37 8.30 -14.24
C THR A 128 10.71 7.66 -15.44
N ILE A 129 11.50 7.07 -16.33
CA ILE A 129 11.02 6.16 -17.39
C ILE A 129 11.42 4.74 -17.01
N LYS A 130 10.46 3.82 -16.99
CA LYS A 130 10.67 2.41 -16.57
C LYS A 130 11.45 2.29 -15.23
N GLY A 131 11.16 3.18 -14.29
CA GLY A 131 11.78 3.22 -12.96
C GLY A 131 13.18 3.85 -12.88
N LYS A 132 13.72 4.39 -13.97
CA LYS A 132 15.01 5.10 -13.98
C LYS A 132 14.81 6.59 -14.22
N ALA A 133 15.58 7.43 -13.50
CA ALA A 133 15.50 8.89 -13.66
C ALA A 133 15.69 9.29 -15.13
N ASN A 134 14.80 10.14 -15.64
CA ASN A 134 14.84 10.58 -17.04
C ASN A 134 14.27 11.99 -17.18
N GLY A 135 14.96 12.84 -17.95
CA GLY A 135 14.65 14.26 -18.05
C GLY A 135 15.27 15.07 -16.91
N ILE A 136 14.83 16.32 -16.78
CA ILE A 136 15.39 17.26 -15.78
C ILE A 136 14.79 16.95 -14.41
N CYS A 137 15.67 16.73 -13.44
CA CYS A 137 15.33 16.73 -12.02
C CYS A 137 15.74 18.06 -11.38
N TYR A 138 14.85 18.64 -10.59
CA TYR A 138 15.06 19.89 -9.86
C TYR A 138 15.25 19.60 -8.38
N TYR A 139 16.17 20.32 -7.75
CA TYR A 139 16.48 20.18 -6.33
C TYR A 139 16.39 21.54 -5.63
N PHE A 140 15.84 21.54 -4.43
CA PHE A 140 15.53 22.74 -3.65
C PHE A 140 16.05 22.59 -2.22
N ASP A 141 16.43 23.71 -1.59
CA ASP A 141 16.77 23.77 -0.16
C ASP A 141 15.52 23.77 0.74
N GLU A 142 15.73 23.88 2.05
CA GLU A 142 14.63 23.83 3.03
C GLU A 142 13.74 25.08 2.97
N GLU A 143 14.22 26.18 2.37
CA GLU A 143 13.47 27.42 2.13
C GLU A 143 12.72 27.40 0.79
N GLY A 144 12.94 26.37 -0.04
CA GLY A 144 12.28 26.18 -1.33
C GLY A 144 12.97 26.88 -2.50
N LYS A 145 14.19 27.39 -2.29
CA LYS A 145 15.02 27.96 -3.35
C LYS A 145 15.68 26.82 -4.13
N GLN A 146 15.62 26.91 -5.46
CA GLN A 146 16.26 25.94 -6.32
C GLN A 146 17.79 26.04 -6.18
N ILE A 147 18.42 24.93 -5.81
CA ILE A 147 19.88 24.83 -5.62
C ILE A 147 20.57 24.08 -6.76
N SER A 148 19.84 23.24 -7.50
CA SER A 148 20.41 22.49 -8.63
C SER A 148 19.33 22.02 -9.61
N LYS A 149 19.75 21.77 -10.85
CA LYS A 149 19.01 20.99 -11.83
C LYS A 149 19.97 20.02 -12.54
N VAL A 150 19.53 18.78 -12.75
CA VAL A 150 20.35 17.74 -13.38
C VAL A 150 19.53 17.06 -14.47
N LEU A 151 20.08 16.99 -15.68
CA LEU A 151 19.48 16.24 -16.77
C LEU A 151 19.89 14.77 -16.65
N TYR A 152 18.91 13.88 -16.61
CA TYR A 152 19.12 12.44 -16.64
C TYR A 152 18.65 11.84 -17.97
N ASP A 153 19.38 10.83 -18.44
CA ASP A 153 18.97 9.94 -19.52
C ASP A 153 19.12 8.49 -19.03
N ASN A 154 17.99 7.80 -18.89
CA ASN A 154 17.92 6.40 -18.48
C ASN A 154 18.73 6.09 -17.20
N GLY A 155 18.66 7.00 -16.22
CA GLY A 155 19.34 6.91 -14.93
C GLY A 155 20.74 7.52 -14.87
N ASN A 156 21.31 7.95 -16.00
CA ASN A 156 22.66 8.55 -16.05
C ASN A 156 22.58 10.07 -16.15
N ILE A 157 23.51 10.77 -15.50
CA ILE A 157 23.62 12.22 -15.62
C ILE A 157 24.18 12.58 -17.00
N VAL A 158 23.46 13.43 -17.72
CA VAL A 158 23.92 14.05 -18.97
C VAL A 158 24.65 15.34 -18.60
N LYS A 159 25.91 15.44 -19.00
CA LYS A 159 26.76 16.63 -18.79
C LYS A 159 26.63 17.62 -19.95
#